data_AF-A0A3D0HNV6-F1
#
_entry.id   AF-A0A3D0HNV6-F1
#
_cell.length_a   1.000
_cell.length_b   1.000
_cell.length_c   1.000
_cell.angle_alpha   90.00
_cell.angle_beta   90.00
_cell.angle_gamma   90.00
#
_symmetry.space_group_name_H-M   'P 1'
#
loop_
_entity.id
_entity.type
_entity.pdbx_description
1 polymer ?
#
loop_
_entity_poly.entity_id
_entity_poly.type
_entity_poly.pdbx_seq_one_letter_code
_entity_poly.pdbx_strand_id
1 'polypeptide(L)'
;MQEKRAPAKQCHYTFIFHSKNKLLNVSYCYIMVLINNWRDVMSKKNFYIFNNFIYWTNLGNRPFGHEQGLNRPCLVVRTTKESEICTIIPLTLERMNDKIPYHIDLSNGKSTALVEQIRTIDKRRIYDKLYINKKHATIIEEDRVKINEQIHKLYTLKEIFKKDIDK
;
A
#
# COMPACT_ATOMS: atom_id res chain seq x y z
N MET A 1 -31.93 -18.45 28.46
CA MET A 1 -32.37 -18.94 27.13
C MET A 1 -31.84 -17.94 26.11
N GLN A 2 -30.75 -18.28 25.40
CA GLN A 2 -30.12 -17.36 24.45
C GLN A 2 -30.51 -17.74 23.02
N GLU A 3 -31.13 -16.78 22.35
CA GLU A 3 -31.58 -16.82 20.96
C GLU A 3 -30.38 -16.73 20.01
N LYS A 4 -30.12 -17.81 19.26
CA LYS A 4 -29.03 -17.84 18.26
C LYS A 4 -29.50 -17.12 16.99
N ARG A 5 -28.90 -15.96 16.70
CA ARG A 5 -29.05 -15.26 15.41
C ARG A 5 -28.47 -16.11 14.27
N ALA A 6 -29.27 -16.31 13.23
CA ALA A 6 -28.87 -16.98 11.99
C ALA A 6 -27.86 -16.12 11.18
N PRO A 7 -26.87 -16.72 10.50
CA PRO A 7 -25.92 -15.98 9.68
C PRO A 7 -26.56 -15.49 8.37
N ALA A 8 -26.13 -14.30 7.95
CA ALA A 8 -26.59 -13.61 6.75
C ALA A 8 -26.36 -14.43 5.47
N LYS A 9 -27.38 -14.49 4.61
CA LYS A 9 -27.36 -15.19 3.32
C LYS A 9 -26.34 -14.53 2.38
N GLN A 10 -25.43 -15.35 1.85
CA GLN A 10 -24.45 -14.98 0.85
C GLN A 10 -25.17 -14.83 -0.50
N CYS A 11 -25.25 -13.61 -1.04
CA CYS A 11 -25.79 -13.37 -2.38
C CYS A 11 -24.82 -13.93 -3.43
N HIS A 12 -25.15 -15.10 -3.97
CA HIS A 12 -24.49 -15.64 -5.14
C HIS A 12 -24.93 -14.86 -6.38
N TYR A 13 -24.04 -14.03 -6.94
CA TYR A 13 -24.18 -13.59 -8.32
C TYR A 13 -23.88 -14.78 -9.24
N THR A 14 -24.92 -15.42 -9.76
CA THR A 14 -24.80 -16.48 -10.76
C THR A 14 -24.70 -15.86 -12.14
N PHE A 15 -23.48 -15.67 -12.65
CA PHE A 15 -23.29 -15.43 -14.10
C PHE A 15 -23.39 -16.77 -14.82
N ILE A 16 -24.53 -17.02 -15.46
CA ILE A 16 -24.73 -18.20 -16.32
C ILE A 16 -24.11 -17.88 -17.69
N PHE A 17 -22.92 -18.40 -17.96
CA PHE A 17 -22.38 -18.49 -19.33
C PHE A 17 -22.70 -19.86 -19.91
N HIS A 18 -23.52 -19.88 -20.95
CA HIS A 18 -23.85 -21.08 -21.71
C HIS A 18 -22.67 -21.43 -22.63
N SER A 19 -21.88 -22.45 -22.27
CA SER A 19 -20.82 -22.97 -23.14
C SER A 19 -21.13 -24.41 -23.55
N LYS A 20 -21.41 -24.59 -24.84
CA LYS A 20 -21.49 -25.90 -25.49
C LYS A 20 -20.08 -26.43 -25.70
N ASN A 21 -19.46 -27.05 -24.70
CA ASN A 21 -18.40 -28.06 -24.88
C ASN A 21 -17.93 -28.65 -23.53
N LYS A 22 -18.14 -29.95 -23.33
CA LYS A 22 -17.90 -30.67 -22.07
C LYS A 22 -16.42 -30.86 -21.70
N LEU A 23 -15.48 -30.54 -22.59
CA LEU A 23 -14.04 -30.73 -22.37
C LEU A 23 -13.29 -29.51 -21.80
N LEU A 24 -13.91 -28.33 -21.74
CA LEU A 24 -13.26 -27.10 -21.24
C LEU A 24 -13.44 -26.85 -19.73
N ASN A 25 -14.37 -27.56 -19.06
CA ASN A 25 -14.70 -27.31 -17.65
C ASN A 25 -13.71 -27.93 -16.65
N VAL A 26 -12.99 -28.99 -17.03
CA VAL A 26 -12.02 -29.65 -16.12
C VAL A 26 -10.75 -28.80 -15.96
N SER A 27 -10.32 -28.11 -17.03
CA SER A 27 -9.15 -27.22 -17.00
C SER A 27 -9.42 -25.95 -16.19
N TYR A 28 -10.59 -25.32 -16.36
CA TYR A 28 -10.96 -24.12 -15.61
C TYR A 28 -11.12 -24.37 -14.11
N CYS A 29 -11.70 -25.52 -13.72
CA CYS A 29 -11.85 -25.87 -12.31
C CYS A 29 -10.48 -26.09 -11.66
N TYR A 30 -9.53 -26.74 -12.34
CA TYR A 30 -8.18 -26.94 -11.82
C TYR A 30 -7.39 -25.62 -11.72
N ILE A 31 -7.52 -24.73 -12.70
CA ILE A 31 -6.95 -23.38 -12.66
C ILE A 31 -7.56 -22.57 -11.51
N MET A 32 -8.87 -22.64 -11.28
CA MET A 32 -9.53 -21.93 -10.18
C MET A 32 -9.18 -22.51 -8.80
N VAL A 33 -9.04 -23.84 -8.68
CA VAL A 33 -8.54 -24.49 -7.45
C VAL A 33 -7.10 -24.08 -7.17
N LEU A 34 -6.24 -24.04 -8.19
CA LEU A 34 -4.87 -23.52 -8.04
C LEU A 34 -4.90 -22.05 -7.63
N ILE A 35 -5.62 -21.16 -8.33
CA ILE A 35 -5.74 -19.72 -8.00
C ILE A 35 -6.23 -19.52 -6.56
N ASN A 36 -7.19 -20.32 -6.10
CA ASN A 36 -7.69 -20.23 -4.73
C ASN A 36 -6.69 -20.79 -3.70
N ASN A 37 -5.93 -21.84 -4.03
CA ASN A 37 -4.81 -22.31 -3.21
C ASN A 37 -3.68 -21.26 -3.11
N TRP A 38 -3.37 -20.55 -4.20
CA TRP A 38 -2.44 -19.42 -4.19
C TRP A 38 -2.96 -18.23 -3.35
N ARG A 39 -4.28 -18.02 -3.27
CA ARG A 39 -4.88 -17.02 -2.35
C ARG A 39 -4.71 -17.41 -0.88
N ASP A 40 -4.85 -18.69 -0.53
CA ASP A 40 -4.65 -19.18 0.84
C ASP A 40 -3.15 -19.23 1.24
N VAL A 41 -2.25 -19.47 0.27
CA VAL A 41 -0.79 -19.37 0.45
C VAL A 41 -0.29 -17.91 0.49
N MET A 42 -1.13 -16.92 0.17
CA MET A 42 -0.93 -15.52 0.57
C MET A 42 -1.46 -15.22 1.99
N SER A 43 -1.51 -16.26 2.82
CA SER A 43 -0.64 -16.41 3.99
C SER A 43 -0.81 -15.36 5.09
N LYS A 44 -1.21 -15.87 6.26
CA LYS A 44 -1.01 -15.23 7.56
C LYS A 44 0.31 -14.47 7.58
N LYS A 45 0.26 -13.14 7.57
CA LYS A 45 1.43 -12.33 7.86
C LYS A 45 1.95 -12.71 9.24
N ASN A 46 3.21 -13.13 9.31
CA ASN A 46 3.87 -13.45 10.57
C ASN A 46 4.19 -12.22 11.41
N PHE A 47 3.75 -11.02 11.00
CA PHE A 47 4.05 -9.78 11.69
C PHE A 47 2.98 -8.71 11.55
N TYR A 48 2.93 -7.85 12.57
CA TYR A 48 2.10 -6.64 12.59
C TYR A 48 2.79 -5.48 11.89
N ILE A 49 1.99 -4.60 11.29
CA ILE A 49 2.42 -3.37 10.64
C ILE A 49 2.18 -2.20 11.60
N PHE A 50 3.22 -1.42 11.82
CA PHE A 50 3.25 -0.27 12.72
C PHE A 50 3.56 1.03 11.96
N ASN A 51 3.06 2.16 12.48
CA ASN A 51 3.35 3.50 11.97
C ASN A 51 4.84 3.85 12.18
N ASN A 52 5.40 4.67 11.30
CA ASN A 52 6.79 5.15 11.30
C ASN A 52 7.86 4.09 11.01
N PHE A 53 7.45 2.85 10.72
CA PHE A 53 8.35 1.77 10.32
C PHE A 53 8.40 1.61 8.80
N ILE A 54 9.52 1.07 8.32
CA ILE A 54 9.79 0.84 6.91
C ILE A 54 9.63 -0.65 6.61
N TYR A 55 8.98 -0.95 5.49
CA TYR A 55 8.70 -2.31 5.05
C TYR A 55 8.97 -2.48 3.56
N TRP A 56 9.36 -3.70 3.18
CA TRP A 56 9.39 -4.11 1.78
C TRP A 56 7.98 -4.30 1.24
N THR A 57 7.69 -3.63 0.13
CA THR A 57 6.34 -3.51 -0.40
C THR A 57 6.32 -3.71 -1.90
N ASN A 58 5.33 -4.44 -2.39
CA ASN A 58 5.04 -4.60 -3.81
C ASN A 58 3.99 -3.56 -4.27
N LEU A 59 4.44 -2.51 -4.95
CA LEU A 59 3.57 -1.44 -5.47
C LEU A 59 2.90 -1.79 -6.80
N GLY A 60 3.05 -3.03 -7.27
CA GLY A 60 2.53 -3.52 -8.54
C GLY A 60 3.63 -3.68 -9.59
N ASN A 61 3.19 -4.14 -10.76
CA ASN A 61 4.05 -4.32 -11.92
C ASN A 61 4.41 -2.95 -12.55
N ARG A 62 5.07 -2.98 -13.71
CA ARG A 62 5.59 -1.82 -14.46
C ARG A 62 4.79 -0.52 -14.18
N PRO A 63 5.43 0.50 -13.57
CA PRO A 63 4.75 1.75 -13.27
C PRO A 63 4.26 2.45 -14.53
N PHE A 64 3.17 3.21 -14.40
CA PHE A 64 2.66 4.07 -15.46
C PHE A 64 3.20 5.49 -15.26
N GLY A 65 3.83 6.06 -16.30
CA GLY A 65 4.42 7.39 -16.23
C GLY A 65 5.48 7.52 -15.13
N HIS A 66 5.29 8.51 -14.24
CA HIS A 66 6.21 8.84 -13.15
C HIS A 66 5.81 8.24 -11.80
N GLU A 67 4.80 7.37 -11.76
CA GLU A 67 4.41 6.68 -10.53
C GLU A 67 5.53 5.77 -10.02
N GLN A 68 5.67 5.69 -8.69
CA GLN A 68 6.57 4.71 -8.09
C GLN A 68 5.93 3.31 -8.09
N GLY A 69 6.63 2.34 -8.68
CA GLY A 69 6.21 0.95 -8.80
C GLY A 69 7.25 -0.06 -8.32
N LEU A 70 7.03 -1.32 -8.68
CA LEU A 70 7.88 -2.48 -8.36
C LEU A 70 7.99 -2.75 -6.85
N ASN A 71 8.93 -3.62 -6.49
CA ASN A 71 9.27 -3.91 -5.11
C ASN A 71 10.23 -2.86 -4.58
N ARG A 72 9.82 -2.17 -3.51
CA ARG A 72 10.66 -1.14 -2.88
C ARG A 72 10.35 -0.94 -1.41
N PRO A 73 11.30 -0.38 -0.64
CA PRO A 73 11.02 -0.02 0.73
C PRO A 73 10.02 1.13 0.76
N CYS A 74 9.07 1.06 1.68
CA CYS A 74 8.05 2.08 1.89
C CYS A 74 7.91 2.37 3.39
N LEU A 75 7.79 3.65 3.73
CA LEU A 75 7.48 4.11 5.08
C LEU A 75 5.97 4.03 5.31
N VAL A 76 5.54 3.39 6.39
CA VAL A 76 4.12 3.38 6.79
C VAL A 76 3.81 4.64 7.58
N VAL A 77 3.02 5.53 6.98
CA VAL A 77 2.59 6.79 7.61
C VAL A 77 1.41 6.56 8.54
N ARG A 78 0.42 5.80 8.06
CA ARG A 78 -0.82 5.57 8.80
C ARG A 78 -1.32 4.15 8.60
N THR A 79 -1.55 3.47 9.70
CA THR A 79 -2.23 2.18 9.79
C THR A 79 -3.04 2.12 11.09
N THR A 80 -4.17 1.42 11.05
CA THR A 80 -4.95 1.04 12.24
C THR A 80 -5.01 -0.48 12.32
N LYS A 81 -5.37 -1.04 13.49
CA LYS A 81 -5.37 -2.49 13.69
C LYS A 81 -6.50 -3.16 12.89
N GLU A 82 -7.65 -2.50 12.82
CA GLU A 82 -8.90 -2.99 12.24
C GLU A 82 -8.93 -2.86 10.72
N SER A 83 -8.14 -1.95 10.16
CA SER A 83 -8.10 -1.69 8.72
C SER A 83 -7.22 -2.67 7.98
N GLU A 84 -7.66 -3.18 6.83
CA GLU A 84 -6.83 -3.99 5.92
C GLU A 84 -5.93 -3.15 5.02
N ILE A 85 -6.08 -1.83 5.05
CA ILE A 85 -5.30 -0.88 4.25
C ILE A 85 -4.36 -0.05 5.13
N CYS A 86 -3.26 0.42 4.55
CA CYS A 86 -2.37 1.40 5.16
C CYS A 86 -1.94 2.46 4.14
N THR A 87 -1.56 3.63 4.63
CA THR A 87 -1.00 4.71 3.82
C THR A 87 0.52 4.68 3.93
N ILE A 88 1.19 4.71 2.79
CA ILE A 88 2.63 4.56 2.66
C ILE A 88 3.24 5.70 1.85
N ILE A 89 4.50 5.98 2.13
CA ILE A 89 5.40 6.81 1.33
C ILE A 89 6.48 5.90 0.72
N PRO A 90 6.59 5.81 -0.62
CA PRO A 90 7.66 5.08 -1.26
C PRO A 90 9.02 5.71 -0.96
N LEU A 91 10.03 4.86 -0.71
CA LEU A 91 11.41 5.28 -0.55
C LEU A 91 12.21 4.86 -1.78
N THR A 92 13.14 5.70 -2.23
CA THR A 92 14.15 5.33 -3.23
C THR A 92 15.16 4.34 -2.64
N LEU A 93 15.78 3.53 -3.50
CA LEU A 93 16.83 2.61 -3.09
C LEU A 93 18.16 3.33 -2.79
N GLU A 94 18.35 4.48 -3.45
CA GLU A 94 19.53 5.32 -3.32
C GLU A 94 19.13 6.74 -2.95
N ARG A 95 20.01 7.42 -2.23
CA ARG A 95 19.83 8.81 -1.82
C ARG A 95 19.97 9.74 -3.02
N MET A 96 19.00 10.60 -3.24
CA MET A 96 18.99 11.52 -4.38
C MET A 96 19.81 12.79 -4.10
N ASN A 97 19.82 13.30 -2.86
CA ASN A 97 20.45 14.58 -2.49
C ASN A 97 20.04 15.75 -3.40
N ASP A 98 18.79 15.75 -3.87
CA ASP A 98 18.28 16.88 -4.63
C ASP A 98 17.77 17.98 -3.69
N LYS A 99 17.47 19.14 -4.27
CA LYS A 99 16.95 20.31 -3.54
C LYS A 99 15.43 20.37 -3.59
N ILE A 100 14.76 19.24 -3.84
CA ILE A 100 13.32 19.21 -4.03
C ILE A 100 12.66 19.11 -2.64
N PRO A 101 11.79 20.06 -2.25
CA PRO A 101 11.31 20.14 -0.87
C PRO A 101 10.54 18.91 -0.38
N TYR A 102 9.87 18.21 -1.29
CA TYR A 102 9.06 17.02 -1.01
C TYR A 102 9.83 15.70 -1.13
N HIS A 103 11.12 15.75 -1.45
CA HIS A 103 12.04 14.63 -1.36
C HIS A 103 12.82 14.74 -0.05
N ILE A 104 12.50 13.88 0.91
CA ILE A 104 13.12 13.93 2.23
C ILE A 104 14.15 12.83 2.34
N ASP A 105 15.42 13.22 2.28
CA ASP A 105 16.50 12.29 2.57
C ASP A 105 16.45 11.83 4.03
N LEU A 106 16.43 10.51 4.23
CA LEU A 106 16.39 9.94 5.57
C LEU A 106 17.79 9.94 6.20
N SER A 107 17.79 10.12 7.52
CA SER A 107 19.01 10.14 8.34
C SER A 107 19.68 8.76 8.43
N ASN A 108 18.99 7.70 7.98
CA ASN A 108 19.56 6.36 7.80
C ASN A 108 20.66 6.29 6.72
N GLY A 109 20.86 7.36 5.94
CA GLY A 109 21.97 7.54 5.02
C GLY A 109 21.80 6.88 3.65
N LYS A 110 20.70 6.15 3.39
CA LYS A 110 20.58 5.30 2.19
C LYS A 110 19.46 5.68 1.23
N SER A 111 18.39 6.28 1.73
CA SER A 111 17.13 6.40 0.97
C SER A 111 16.51 7.78 1.10
N THR A 112 15.79 8.19 0.06
CA THR A 112 14.99 9.41 0.00
C THR A 112 13.51 9.03 0.03
N ALA A 113 12.73 9.70 0.89
CA ALA A 113 11.29 9.54 0.96
C ALA A 113 10.60 10.49 -0.03
N LEU A 114 9.79 9.92 -0.93
CA LEU A 114 9.08 10.64 -1.99
C LEU A 114 7.66 10.99 -1.53
N VAL A 115 7.51 12.10 -0.81
CA VAL A 115 6.25 12.48 -0.13
C VAL A 115 5.13 12.76 -1.14
N GLU A 116 5.47 13.24 -2.33
CA GLU A 116 4.56 13.48 -3.46
C GLU A 116 3.98 12.18 -4.06
N GLN A 117 4.59 11.03 -3.76
CA GLN A 117 4.15 9.71 -4.22
C GLN A 117 3.40 8.94 -3.13
N ILE A 118 2.80 9.64 -2.15
CA ILE A 118 2.02 9.00 -1.09
C ILE A 118 0.85 8.22 -1.69
N ARG A 119 0.58 7.04 -1.16
CA ARG A 119 -0.59 6.26 -1.58
C ARG A 119 -1.09 5.33 -0.51
N THR A 120 -2.37 5.00 -0.61
CA THR A 120 -2.99 3.96 0.20
C THR A 120 -2.87 2.62 -0.52
N ILE A 121 -2.45 1.59 0.21
CA ILE A 121 -2.28 0.24 -0.30
C ILE A 121 -2.99 -0.77 0.61
N ASP A 122 -3.32 -1.91 0.03
CA ASP A 122 -3.70 -3.09 0.78
C ASP A 122 -2.49 -3.62 1.56
N LYS A 123 -2.67 -3.93 2.84
CA LYS A 123 -1.60 -4.45 3.70
C LYS A 123 -0.95 -5.68 3.09
N ARG A 124 -1.68 -6.55 2.37
CA ARG A 124 -1.12 -7.76 1.72
C ARG A 124 0.03 -7.47 0.75
N ARG A 125 0.15 -6.24 0.25
CA ARG A 125 1.29 -5.81 -0.60
C ARG A 125 2.61 -5.68 0.15
N ILE A 126 2.56 -5.49 1.47
CA ILE A 126 3.75 -5.49 2.33
C ILE A 126 4.16 -6.95 2.58
N TYR A 127 5.30 -7.37 2.05
CA TYR A 127 5.72 -8.77 2.13
C TYR A 127 6.79 -9.03 3.20
N ASP A 128 7.58 -8.02 3.58
CA ASP A 128 8.64 -8.21 4.59
C ASP A 128 8.99 -6.93 5.37
N LYS A 129 9.64 -7.08 6.52
CA LYS A 129 10.22 -5.96 7.29
C LYS A 129 11.57 -5.57 6.70
N LEU A 130 11.84 -4.27 6.63
CA LEU A 130 13.19 -3.81 6.31
C LEU A 130 14.04 -3.78 7.59
N TYR A 131 15.25 -4.31 7.54
CA TYR A 131 16.20 -4.26 8.65
C TYR A 131 17.41 -3.39 8.29
N ILE A 132 17.76 -2.48 9.20
CA ILE A 132 19.00 -1.70 9.15
C ILE A 132 19.77 -2.00 10.44
N ASN A 133 21.02 -2.44 10.32
CA ASN A 133 21.87 -2.81 11.47
C ASN A 133 21.18 -3.81 12.43
N LYS A 134 20.55 -4.85 11.87
CA LYS A 134 19.79 -5.91 12.59
C LYS A 134 18.57 -5.41 13.38
N LYS A 135 18.19 -4.13 13.26
CA LYS A 135 16.98 -3.55 13.85
C LYS A 135 15.95 -3.27 12.77
N HIS A 136 14.67 -3.37 13.12
CA HIS A 136 13.60 -2.99 12.20
C HIS A 136 13.75 -1.51 11.86
N ALA A 137 13.88 -1.22 10.57
CA ALA A 137 14.08 0.12 10.05
C ALA A 137 12.91 1.03 10.43
N THR A 138 13.26 2.15 11.06
CA THR A 138 12.36 3.22 11.47
C THR A 138 13.00 4.55 11.08
N ILE A 139 12.18 5.60 11.02
CA ILE A 139 12.65 6.97 10.91
C ILE A 139 12.99 7.55 12.29
N ILE A 140 13.81 8.60 12.30
CA ILE A 140 14.06 9.42 13.49
C ILE A 140 13.05 10.56 13.58
N GLU A 141 13.02 11.24 14.73
CA GLU A 141 12.07 12.32 14.99
C GLU A 141 12.24 13.52 14.03
N GLU A 142 13.49 13.89 13.70
CA GLU A 142 13.79 14.97 12.76
C GLU A 142 13.23 14.68 11.36
N ASP A 143 13.41 13.45 10.87
CA ASP A 143 12.86 13.00 9.58
C ASP A 143 11.33 13.04 9.63
N ARG A 144 10.73 12.62 10.75
CA ARG A 144 9.27 12.62 10.96
C ARG A 144 8.68 14.02 10.88
N VAL A 145 9.32 15.01 11.51
CA VAL A 145 8.88 16.41 11.47
C VAL A 145 8.94 16.94 10.04
N LYS A 146 10.06 16.76 9.34
CA LYS A 146 10.22 17.18 7.93
C LYS A 146 9.18 16.56 7.01
N ILE A 147 8.92 15.25 7.15
CA ILE A 147 7.91 14.55 6.37
C ILE A 147 6.51 15.12 6.66
N ASN A 148 6.15 15.34 7.91
CA ASN A 148 4.85 15.89 8.29
C ASN A 148 4.63 17.31 7.75
N GLU A 149 5.65 18.17 7.79
CA GLU A 149 5.58 19.50 7.19
C GLU A 149 5.27 19.44 5.69
N GLN A 150 5.91 18.52 4.95
CA GLN A 150 5.64 18.37 3.52
C GLN A 150 4.28 17.75 3.24
N ILE A 151 3.85 16.77 4.05
CA ILE A 151 2.49 16.20 3.95
C ILE A 151 1.45 17.32 4.11
N HIS A 152 1.61 18.17 5.12
CA HIS A 152 0.71 19.29 5.36
C HIS A 152 0.69 20.27 4.18
N LYS A 153 1.84 20.56 3.56
CA LYS A 153 1.91 21.46 2.40
C LYS A 153 1.28 20.86 1.13
N LEU A 154 1.49 19.57 0.88
CA LEU A 154 1.07 18.92 -0.37
C LEU A 154 -0.38 18.45 -0.36
N TYR A 155 -0.86 17.92 0.77
CA TYR A 155 -2.15 17.22 0.85
C TYR A 155 -3.23 17.99 1.61
N THR A 156 -2.98 19.27 1.92
CA THR A 156 -4.03 20.19 2.38
C THR A 156 -4.70 20.82 1.17
N LEU A 157 -6.03 20.98 1.25
CA LEU A 157 -6.78 21.65 0.19
C LEU A 157 -6.32 23.11 0.04
N LYS A 158 -6.11 23.52 -1.20
CA LYS A 158 -5.85 24.93 -1.53
C LYS A 158 -7.17 25.71 -1.54
N GLU A 159 -7.06 27.02 -1.40
CA GLU A 159 -8.20 27.92 -1.53
C GLU A 159 -8.89 27.75 -2.89
N ILE A 160 -10.21 27.90 -2.89
CA ILE A 160 -11.00 27.84 -4.12
C ILE A 160 -10.64 29.07 -4.95
N PHE A 161 -10.16 28.85 -6.18
CA PHE A 161 -9.86 29.92 -7.11
C PHE A 161 -11.13 30.75 -7.36
N LYS A 162 -11.11 32.02 -6.94
CA LYS A 162 -12.12 33.00 -7.30
C LYS A 162 -11.56 33.82 -8.44
N LYS A 163 -12.16 33.70 -9.63
CA LYS A 163 -11.90 34.65 -10.70
C LYS A 163 -12.50 35.97 -10.24
N ASP A 164 -11.68 36.99 -10.07
CA ASP A 164 -12.20 38.34 -9.84
C ASP A 164 -13.15 38.66 -11.00
N ILE A 165 -14.42 38.88 -10.68
CA ILE A 165 -15.36 39.43 -11.65
C ILE A 165 -14.91 40.87 -11.80
N ASP A 166 -14.30 41.18 -12.96
CA ASP A 166 -13.85 42.51 -13.34
C ASP A 166 -14.93 43.53 -12.93
N LYS A 167 -14.61 44.39 -11.97
CA LYS A 167 -15.47 45.49 -11.52
C LYS A 167 -15.33 46.67 -12.46
#